data_AF-A0A3B9IXD2-F1
#
_entry.id   AF-A0A3B9IXD2-F1
#
_cell.length_a   1.000
_cell.length_b   1.000
_cell.length_c   1.000
_cell.angle_alpha   90.00
_cell.angle_beta   90.00
_cell.angle_gamma   90.00
#
_symmetry.space_group_name_H-M   'P 1'
#
loop_
_entity.id
_entity.type
_entity.pdbx_description
1 polymer ?
#
loop_
_entity_poly.entity_id
_entity_poly.type
_entity_poly.pdbx_seq_one_letter_code
_entity_poly.pdbx_strand_id
1 'polypeptide(L)'
;MNWYDNAIIYHIYPLGFCGAPKFNDGGEIIYRLDKVLEWIPHLKEMNVDAVYFGPVFESVEHGYDTIDYKTIDRRLGDNNSFRFICDQLHENGIRVILDGVFNHVGRKFPQFVDIQEKGQGSGYCDWFQNLNFGGQSPCGDPFWYEGW
;
A
#
# COMPACT_ATOMS: atom_id res chain seq x y z
N MET A 1 -26.78 8.59 15.43
CA MET A 1 -25.36 8.79 15.79
C MET A 1 -24.57 7.90 14.86
N ASN A 2 -23.55 8.44 14.19
CA ASN A 2 -22.76 7.67 13.23
C ASN A 2 -21.76 6.79 13.98
N TRP A 3 -21.34 5.69 13.37
CA TRP A 3 -20.42 4.74 14.02
C TRP A 3 -19.08 5.39 14.40
N TYR A 4 -18.62 6.35 13.59
CA TYR A 4 -17.33 7.01 13.76
C TYR A 4 -17.33 8.13 14.82
N ASP A 5 -18.50 8.56 15.31
CA ASP A 5 -18.58 9.68 16.26
C ASP A 5 -17.90 9.37 17.61
N ASN A 6 -17.78 8.09 17.97
CA ASN A 6 -17.16 7.61 19.22
C ASN A 6 -16.23 6.40 19.02
N ALA A 7 -15.75 6.17 17.80
CA ALA A 7 -14.99 4.97 17.46
C ALA A 7 -13.58 4.96 18.09
N ILE A 8 -13.15 3.80 18.57
CA ILE A 8 -11.76 3.52 18.94
C ILE A 8 -11.07 2.88 17.73
N ILE A 9 -10.10 3.61 17.14
CA ILE A 9 -9.34 3.15 15.97
C ILE A 9 -7.98 2.63 16.40
N TYR A 10 -7.63 1.43 15.95
CA TYR A 10 -6.31 0.84 16.15
C TYR A 10 -5.51 0.86 14.84
N HIS A 11 -4.38 1.56 14.83
CA HIS A 11 -3.52 1.64 13.64
C HIS A 11 -2.49 0.50 13.62
N ILE A 12 -2.39 -0.19 12.49
CA ILE A 12 -1.38 -1.21 12.21
C ILE A 12 -0.56 -0.75 11.00
N TYR A 13 0.75 -0.58 11.18
CA TYR A 13 1.69 -0.53 10.05
C TYR A 13 2.03 -1.97 9.61
N PRO A 14 1.46 -2.49 8.51
CA PRO A 14 1.42 -3.93 8.24
C PRO A 14 2.81 -4.56 8.08
N LEU A 15 3.67 -3.95 7.25
CA LEU A 15 5.03 -4.45 6.98
C LEU A 15 5.86 -4.56 8.26
N GLY A 16 5.81 -3.53 9.11
CA GLY A 16 6.51 -3.54 10.41
C GLY A 16 5.90 -4.52 11.40
N PHE A 17 4.57 -4.54 11.54
CA PHE A 17 3.85 -5.43 12.44
C PHE A 17 4.10 -6.91 12.14
N CYS A 18 4.20 -7.25 10.86
CA CYS A 18 4.44 -8.60 10.36
C CYS A 18 5.92 -8.97 10.26
N GLY A 19 6.85 -8.04 10.51
CA GLY A 19 8.28 -8.27 10.29
C GLY A 19 8.61 -8.63 8.84
N ALA A 20 7.90 -8.03 7.89
CA ALA A 20 8.11 -8.26 6.47
C ALA A 20 9.50 -7.76 6.03
N PRO A 21 10.11 -8.36 5.00
CA PRO A 21 11.34 -7.85 4.41
C PRO A 21 11.21 -6.39 4.00
N LYS A 22 12.28 -5.61 4.25
CA LYS A 22 12.32 -4.17 3.95
C LYS A 22 12.04 -3.87 2.48
N PHE A 23 12.55 -4.69 1.57
CA PHE A 23 12.38 -4.51 0.13
C PHE A 23 11.57 -5.65 -0.48
N ASN A 24 10.73 -5.32 -1.45
CA ASN A 24 10.05 -6.26 -2.32
C ASN A 24 10.95 -6.57 -3.52
N ASP A 25 11.52 -7.77 -3.50
CA ASP A 25 12.42 -8.30 -4.53
C ASP A 25 11.67 -9.00 -5.68
N GLY A 26 10.34 -9.01 -5.65
CA GLY A 26 9.53 -9.73 -6.62
C GLY A 26 9.47 -11.24 -6.38
N GLY A 27 9.82 -11.71 -5.18
CA GLY A 27 9.76 -13.12 -4.78
C GLY A 27 8.35 -13.68 -4.62
N GLU A 28 8.27 -14.80 -3.90
CA GLU A 28 7.02 -15.51 -3.62
C GLU A 28 6.07 -14.72 -2.70
N ILE A 29 4.78 -15.04 -2.79
CA ILE A 29 3.76 -14.52 -1.88
C ILE A 29 3.90 -15.21 -0.52
N ILE A 30 3.94 -14.43 0.56
CA ILE A 30 4.03 -14.93 1.93
C ILE A 30 2.92 -14.27 2.77
N TYR A 31 2.06 -15.11 3.35
CA TYR A 31 0.86 -14.72 4.10
C TYR A 31 1.15 -14.22 5.53
N ARG A 32 1.93 -13.15 5.65
CA ARG A 32 2.32 -12.62 6.97
C ARG A 32 1.20 -11.84 7.65
N LEU A 33 0.28 -11.24 6.90
CA LEU A 33 -0.80 -10.41 7.45
C LEU A 33 -1.88 -11.23 8.14
N ASP A 34 -1.96 -12.53 7.87
CA ASP A 34 -2.84 -13.49 8.55
C ASP A 34 -2.62 -13.49 10.08
N LYS A 35 -1.45 -13.02 10.55
CA LYS A 35 -1.18 -12.71 11.97
C LYS A 35 -2.25 -11.82 12.63
N VAL A 36 -2.95 -10.97 11.87
CA VAL A 36 -4.06 -10.14 12.38
C VAL A 36 -5.19 -10.99 12.95
N LEU A 37 -5.43 -12.18 12.39
CA LEU A 37 -6.48 -13.09 12.86
C LEU A 37 -6.25 -13.50 14.32
N GLU A 38 -4.99 -13.75 14.69
CA GLU A 38 -4.59 -14.08 16.06
C GLU A 38 -4.74 -12.89 17.02
N TRP A 39 -4.77 -11.66 16.49
CA TRP A 39 -4.92 -10.43 17.27
C TRP A 39 -6.37 -10.02 17.49
N ILE A 40 -7.34 -10.63 16.80
CA ILE A 40 -8.77 -10.32 16.96
C ILE A 40 -9.22 -10.36 18.44
N PRO A 41 -8.88 -11.39 19.25
CA PRO A 41 -9.26 -11.40 20.67
C PRO A 41 -8.74 -10.19 21.45
N HIS A 42 -7.50 -9.77 21.18
CA HIS A 42 -6.89 -8.60 21.82
C HIS A 42 -7.56 -7.29 21.40
N LEU A 43 -7.86 -7.12 20.11
CA LEU A 43 -8.59 -5.95 19.61
C LEU A 43 -9.97 -5.81 20.26
N LYS A 44 -10.66 -6.93 20.49
CA LYS A 44 -11.95 -6.95 21.19
C LYS A 44 -11.82 -6.60 22.67
N GLU A 45 -10.80 -7.09 23.36
CA GLU A 45 -10.53 -6.75 24.76
C GLU A 45 -10.31 -5.23 24.94
N MET A 46 -9.69 -4.59 23.95
CA MET A 46 -9.48 -3.15 23.90
C MET A 46 -10.72 -2.34 23.44
N ASN A 47 -11.82 -3.00 23.08
CA ASN A 47 -13.01 -2.38 22.48
C ASN A 47 -12.70 -1.59 21.18
N VAL A 48 -11.82 -2.10 20.33
CA VAL A 48 -11.51 -1.50 19.03
C VAL A 48 -12.71 -1.64 18.09
N ASP A 49 -13.17 -0.53 17.52
CA ASP A 49 -14.26 -0.50 16.53
C ASP A 49 -13.76 -0.61 15.09
N ALA A 50 -12.53 -0.18 14.82
CA ALA A 50 -11.93 -0.23 13.50
C ALA A 50 -10.41 -0.43 13.54
N VAL A 51 -9.90 -1.24 12.62
CA VAL A 51 -8.47 -1.30 12.31
C VAL A 51 -8.18 -0.39 11.13
N TYR A 52 -7.26 0.55 11.32
CA TYR A 52 -6.65 1.31 10.25
C TYR A 52 -5.36 0.61 9.83
N PHE A 53 -5.34 0.03 8.64
CA PHE A 53 -4.10 -0.44 8.05
C PHE A 53 -3.42 0.72 7.33
N GLY A 54 -2.15 0.95 7.67
CA GLY A 54 -1.22 1.64 6.77
C GLY A 54 -1.13 0.92 5.41
N PRO A 55 -0.26 1.33 4.49
CA PRO A 55 -0.29 0.82 3.13
C PRO A 55 -0.16 -0.71 3.05
N VAL A 56 -1.10 -1.33 2.36
CA VAL A 56 -1.19 -2.79 2.14
C VAL A 56 -0.98 -3.21 0.69
N PHE A 57 -1.01 -2.25 -0.23
CA PHE A 57 -0.88 -2.51 -1.67
C PHE A 57 0.58 -2.78 -2.05
N GLU A 58 0.77 -3.52 -3.13
CA GLU A 58 2.07 -3.89 -3.68
C GLU A 58 2.97 -2.66 -3.81
N SER A 59 4.13 -2.70 -3.16
CA SER A 59 5.05 -1.56 -3.02
C SER A 59 6.51 -2.02 -3.09
N VAL A 60 7.47 -1.11 -3.22
CA VAL A 60 8.90 -1.47 -3.32
C VAL A 60 9.56 -1.61 -1.94
N GLU A 61 9.30 -0.71 -1.00
CA GLU A 61 10.00 -0.66 0.28
C GLU A 61 9.01 -0.53 1.45
N HIS A 62 8.58 0.69 1.77
CA HIS A 62 7.86 1.01 3.00
C HIS A 62 6.33 1.07 2.83
N GLY A 63 5.81 0.80 1.64
CA GLY A 63 4.35 0.75 1.40
C GLY A 63 3.78 1.96 0.66
N TYR A 64 4.44 3.10 0.71
CA TYR A 64 3.96 4.34 0.06
C TYR A 64 4.50 4.52 -1.37
N ASP A 65 5.44 3.67 -1.76
CA ASP A 65 6.01 3.58 -3.10
C ASP A 65 5.28 2.53 -3.94
N THR A 66 3.98 2.77 -4.15
CA THR A 66 3.04 1.83 -4.78
C THR A 66 3.48 1.39 -6.18
N ILE A 67 3.43 0.08 -6.42
CA ILE A 67 3.60 -0.60 -7.72
C ILE A 67 2.22 -0.88 -8.33
N ASP A 68 1.28 -1.39 -7.54
CA ASP A 68 -0.07 -1.73 -8.02
C ASP A 68 -1.12 -1.56 -6.91
N TYR A 69 -2.05 -0.63 -7.10
CA TYR A 69 -3.17 -0.37 -6.19
C TYR A 69 -4.20 -1.50 -6.10
N LYS A 70 -4.14 -2.51 -6.98
CA LYS A 70 -5.14 -3.58 -7.06
C LYS A 70 -4.69 -4.89 -6.43
N THR A 71 -3.44 -4.96 -5.98
CA THR A 71 -2.83 -6.18 -5.49
C THR A 71 -2.26 -5.92 -4.11
N ILE A 72 -2.57 -6.79 -3.15
CA ILE A 72 -1.94 -6.80 -1.82
C ILE A 72 -0.46 -7.11 -1.97
N ASP A 73 0.36 -6.42 -1.17
CA ASP A 73 1.80 -6.62 -1.18
C ASP A 73 2.13 -8.10 -0.92
N ARG A 74 2.87 -8.71 -1.83
CA ARG A 74 3.24 -10.13 -1.75
C ARG A 74 3.97 -10.49 -0.47
N ARG A 75 4.61 -9.53 0.20
CA ARG A 75 5.27 -9.76 1.50
C ARG A 75 4.26 -9.95 2.63
N LEU A 76 3.01 -9.53 2.43
CA LEU A 76 1.90 -9.58 3.38
C LEU A 76 0.90 -10.68 3.07
N GLY A 77 0.65 -11.00 1.80
CA GLY A 77 -0.29 -12.04 1.38
C GLY A 77 -0.81 -11.80 -0.03
N ASP A 78 -2.07 -12.16 -0.28
CA ASP A 78 -2.75 -11.89 -1.54
C ASP A 78 -4.15 -11.30 -1.32
N ASN A 79 -4.86 -11.00 -2.42
CA ASN A 79 -6.19 -10.41 -2.37
C ASN A 79 -7.23 -11.35 -1.72
N ASN A 80 -7.04 -12.67 -1.78
CA ASN A 80 -7.96 -13.64 -1.19
C ASN A 80 -7.75 -13.73 0.32
N SER A 81 -6.49 -13.79 0.77
CA SER A 81 -6.16 -13.80 2.19
C SER A 81 -6.56 -12.48 2.85
N PHE A 82 -6.33 -11.35 2.19
CA PHE A 82 -6.77 -10.06 2.72
C PHE A 82 -8.29 -9.94 2.82
N ARG A 83 -9.03 -10.43 1.81
CA ARG A 83 -10.49 -10.53 1.89
C ARG A 83 -10.92 -11.35 3.11
N PHE A 84 -10.32 -12.52 3.31
CA PHE A 84 -10.62 -13.38 4.45
C PHE A 84 -10.35 -12.67 5.79
N ILE A 85 -9.25 -11.92 5.91
CA ILE A 85 -8.96 -11.09 7.09
C ILE A 85 -10.05 -10.03 7.31
N CYS A 86 -10.47 -9.32 6.26
CA CYS A 86 -11.56 -8.35 6.37
C CYS A 86 -12.86 -9.00 6.82
N ASP A 87 -13.22 -10.17 6.27
CA ASP A 87 -14.42 -10.90 6.64
C ASP A 87 -14.38 -11.29 8.13
N GLN A 88 -13.24 -11.81 8.61
CA GLN A 88 -13.06 -12.17 10.02
C GLN A 88 -13.10 -10.96 10.97
N LEU A 89 -12.55 -9.80 10.57
CA LEU A 89 -12.68 -8.56 11.33
C LEU A 89 -14.14 -8.10 11.40
N HIS A 90 -14.84 -8.09 10.27
CA HIS A 90 -16.25 -7.69 10.20
C HIS A 90 -17.17 -8.62 11.00
N GLU A 91 -16.95 -9.93 10.98
CA GLU A 91 -17.66 -10.90 11.82
C GLU A 91 -17.51 -10.62 13.32
N ASN A 92 -16.41 -9.96 13.71
CA ASN A 92 -16.15 -9.55 15.08
C ASN A 92 -16.56 -8.10 15.37
N GLY A 93 -17.29 -7.45 14.46
CA GLY A 93 -17.75 -6.07 14.61
C GLY A 93 -16.66 -5.02 14.39
N ILE A 94 -15.47 -5.43 13.91
CA ILE A 94 -14.33 -4.55 13.68
C ILE A 94 -14.32 -4.12 12.22
N ARG A 95 -14.36 -2.81 11.97
CA ARG A 95 -14.31 -2.23 10.62
C ARG A 95 -12.88 -2.16 10.11
N VAL A 96 -12.72 -2.01 8.79
CA VAL A 96 -11.42 -1.87 8.13
C VAL A 96 -11.32 -0.50 7.45
N ILE A 97 -10.22 0.20 7.71
CA ILE A 97 -9.83 1.43 7.01
C ILE A 97 -8.49 1.15 6.31
N LEU A 98 -8.38 1.58 5.05
CA LEU A 98 -7.16 1.43 4.24
C LEU A 98 -6.52 2.79 3.98
N ASP A 99 -5.19 2.81 4.01
CA ASP A 99 -4.39 3.95 3.59
C ASP A 99 -4.37 4.06 2.05
N GLY A 100 -4.92 5.15 1.54
CA GLY A 100 -4.99 5.45 0.10
C GLY A 100 -3.90 6.43 -0.32
N VAL A 101 -2.76 5.92 -0.76
CA VAL A 101 -1.62 6.72 -1.21
C VAL A 101 -1.87 7.25 -2.62
N PHE A 102 -2.80 8.20 -2.79
CA PHE A 102 -3.23 8.67 -4.12
C PHE A 102 -2.48 9.90 -4.62
N ASN A 103 -1.68 10.56 -3.77
CA ASN A 103 -0.93 11.75 -4.18
C ASN A 103 0.25 11.42 -5.08
N HIS A 104 0.87 10.25 -4.91
CA HIS A 104 2.07 9.82 -5.63
C HIS A 104 2.08 8.29 -5.79
N VAL A 105 2.97 7.80 -6.65
CA VAL A 105 3.22 6.37 -6.88
C VAL A 105 4.72 6.08 -6.76
N GLY A 106 5.08 4.80 -6.63
CA GLY A 106 6.48 4.37 -6.70
C GLY A 106 7.02 4.41 -8.13
N ARG A 107 8.35 4.42 -8.27
CA ARG A 107 9.03 4.41 -9.59
C ARG A 107 8.81 3.13 -10.40
N LYS A 108 8.36 2.04 -9.77
CA LYS A 108 7.99 0.78 -10.44
C LYS A 108 6.52 0.74 -10.88
N PHE A 109 5.76 1.80 -10.69
CA PHE A 109 4.38 1.90 -11.16
C PHE A 109 4.33 1.81 -12.70
N PRO A 110 3.46 0.99 -13.32
CA PRO A 110 3.53 0.70 -14.75
C PRO A 110 3.52 1.94 -15.66
N GLN A 111 2.73 2.95 -15.31
CA GLN A 111 2.63 4.19 -16.08
C GLN A 111 3.89 5.05 -15.95
N PHE A 112 4.57 5.00 -14.80
CA PHE A 112 5.85 5.69 -14.64
C PHE A 112 6.96 4.98 -15.41
N VAL A 113 6.96 3.64 -15.38
CA VAL A 113 7.89 2.80 -16.17
C VAL A 113 7.71 3.07 -17.67
N ASP A 114 6.48 3.20 -18.16
CA ASP A 114 6.24 3.55 -19.57
C ASP A 114 6.88 4.88 -19.98
N ILE A 115 6.90 5.87 -19.08
CA ILE A 115 7.57 7.17 -19.32
C ILE A 115 9.10 7.01 -19.25
N GLN A 116 9.62 6.18 -18.34
CA GLN A 116 11.05 5.84 -18.31
C GLN A 116 11.52 5.21 -19.62
N GLU A 117 10.70 4.36 -20.23
CA GLU A 117 11.04 3.67 -21.48
C GLU A 117 10.81 4.51 -22.74
N LYS A 118 9.71 5.26 -22.81
CA LYS A 118 9.27 5.97 -24.03
C LYS A 118 9.52 7.47 -24.01
N GLY A 119 9.87 8.04 -22.86
CA GLY A 119 10.00 9.48 -22.68
C GLY A 119 8.74 10.23 -23.11
N GLN A 120 8.91 11.27 -23.92
CA GLN A 120 7.83 12.08 -24.49
C GLN A 120 6.84 11.29 -25.36
N GLY A 121 7.20 10.08 -25.79
CA GLY A 121 6.30 9.20 -26.54
C GLY A 121 5.31 8.42 -25.68
N SER A 122 5.41 8.50 -24.34
CA SER A 122 4.46 7.84 -23.44
C SER A 122 3.10 8.54 -23.45
N GLY A 123 2.02 7.75 -23.48
CA GLY A 123 0.65 8.26 -23.34
C GLY A 123 0.29 8.68 -21.91
N TYR A 124 1.20 8.49 -20.95
CA TYR A 124 0.96 8.78 -19.53
C TYR A 124 1.68 10.04 -19.03
N CYS A 125 2.35 10.81 -19.89
CA CYS A 125 3.06 12.01 -19.45
C CYS A 125 2.17 12.98 -18.65
N ASP A 126 0.92 13.18 -19.08
CA ASP A 126 -0.03 14.09 -18.43
C ASP A 126 -0.55 13.57 -17.07
N TRP A 127 -0.21 12.34 -16.67
CA TRP A 127 -0.54 11.83 -15.33
C TRP A 127 0.43 12.33 -14.26
N PHE A 128 1.60 12.83 -14.66
CA PHE A 128 2.67 13.25 -13.75
C PHE A 128 3.00 14.73 -13.95
N GLN A 129 3.28 15.41 -12.84
CA GLN A 129 3.51 16.85 -12.85
C GLN A 129 4.98 17.18 -13.11
N ASN A 130 5.23 18.29 -13.81
CA ASN A 130 6.56 18.89 -13.98
C ASN A 130 7.61 17.97 -14.64
N LEU A 131 7.20 17.08 -15.54
CA LEU A 131 8.13 16.27 -16.33
C LEU A 131 8.98 17.16 -17.25
N ASN A 132 10.30 17.02 -17.15
CA ASN A 132 11.26 17.73 -17.99
C ASN A 132 12.23 16.75 -18.65
N PHE A 133 12.04 16.54 -19.95
CA PHE A 133 12.85 15.63 -20.76
C PHE A 133 14.19 16.22 -21.24
N GLY A 134 14.54 17.43 -20.81
CA GLY A 134 15.82 18.09 -21.11
C GLY A 134 16.94 17.81 -20.11
N GLY A 135 16.68 17.02 -19.06
CA GLY A 135 17.64 16.69 -18.01
C GLY A 135 17.34 15.34 -17.36
N GLN A 136 18.23 14.86 -16.50
CA GLN A 136 18.06 13.59 -15.78
C GLN A 136 17.56 13.82 -14.35
N SER A 137 16.83 12.85 -13.80
CA SER A 137 16.49 12.86 -12.38
C SER A 137 17.71 12.50 -11.51
N PRO A 138 17.73 12.89 -10.22
CA PRO A 138 18.72 12.38 -9.26
C PRO A 138 18.71 10.85 -9.11
N CYS A 139 17.64 10.20 -9.56
CA CYS A 139 17.43 8.77 -9.48
C CYS A 139 17.83 8.01 -10.76
N GLY A 140 18.42 8.71 -11.74
CA GLY A 140 18.94 8.13 -12.99
C GLY A 140 17.93 7.98 -14.12
N ASP A 141 16.76 8.62 -14.01
CA ASP A 141 15.75 8.61 -15.08
C ASP A 141 16.17 9.52 -16.24
N PRO A 142 15.77 9.23 -17.49
CA PRO A 142 16.12 10.03 -18.66
C PRO A 142 15.37 11.37 -18.74
N PHE A 143 14.58 11.69 -17.71
CA PHE A 143 13.85 12.94 -17.54
C PHE A 143 13.92 13.37 -16.08
N TRP A 144 13.81 14.67 -15.84
CA TRP A 144 13.67 15.25 -14.51
C TRP A 144 12.19 15.36 -14.12
N TYR A 145 11.92 15.25 -12.83
CA TYR A 145 10.63 15.48 -12.21
C TYR A 145 10.85 15.90 -10.75
N GLU A 146 9.85 16.58 -10.18
CA GLU A 146 9.85 16.94 -8.76
C GLU A 146 9.35 15.74 -7.95
N GLY A 147 10.16 15.32 -6.96
CA GLY A 147 9.73 14.30 -6.00
C GLY A 147 8.71 14.87 -5.01
N TRP A 148 7.95 13.98 -4.38
CA TRP A 148 7.09 14.30 -3.24
C TRP A 148 7.88 14.25 -1.93
#